data_AF-A0A915UVV5-F1
#
_entry.id   AF-A0A915UVV5-F1
#
_cell.length_a   1.000
_cell.length_b   1.000
_cell.length_c   1.000
_cell.angle_alpha   90.00
_cell.angle_beta   90.00
_cell.angle_gamma   90.00
#
_symmetry.space_group_name_H-M   'P 1'
#
loop_
_entity.id
_entity.type
_entity.pdbx_description
1 polymer ?
#
loop_
_entity_poly.entity_id
_entity_poly.type
_entity_poly.pdbx_seq_one_letter_code
_entity_poly.pdbx_strand_id
1 'polypeptide(L)'
;MISQLSSKPIRNTTRAERQSWTKWFAVLVAGVVILAGIAFTAARLGVSLQTPTKPADADIQPQVFIVPQSELPAVTVPMPQKKVASQASNNITPASVAEQVQTVSMNNVTAQLRSVGIVGGVAEADVCLHLPSNADWLPEARMTVAGNAIEADSMQLLDAKNPATYESSNRCYRFGFPIQLGGESIAVNTPVQVTVTRLVKSLPEVSPEQAANAGAATTGEVVEGPWTFTTNFRTTGTQ
;
A
#
# COMPACT_ATOMS: atom_id res chain seq x y z
N MET A 1 -20.47 54.54 22.27
CA MET A 1 -20.37 54.03 23.66
C MET A 1 -21.11 52.68 23.67
N ILE A 2 -20.54 51.49 23.90
CA ILE A 2 -19.27 51.00 24.46
C ILE A 2 -18.99 49.64 23.77
N SER A 3 -17.77 49.43 23.27
CA SER A 3 -17.32 48.15 22.71
C SER A 3 -16.86 47.22 23.84
N GLN A 4 -17.41 46.01 23.91
CA GLN A 4 -17.01 44.96 24.85
C GLN A 4 -16.01 44.01 24.16
N LEU A 5 -14.73 44.14 24.51
CA LEU A 5 -13.65 43.24 24.14
C LEU A 5 -13.65 42.03 25.10
N SER A 6 -13.93 40.84 24.56
CA SER A 6 -13.86 39.58 25.28
C SER A 6 -12.41 39.05 25.25
N SER A 7 -11.72 39.16 26.38
CA SER A 7 -10.37 38.62 26.59
C SER A 7 -10.43 37.12 26.93
N LYS A 8 -9.82 36.28 26.10
CA LYS A 8 -9.58 34.87 26.42
C LYS A 8 -8.41 34.72 27.40
N PRO A 9 -8.49 33.80 28.39
CA PRO A 9 -7.42 33.59 29.36
C PRO A 9 -6.23 32.84 28.74
N ILE A 10 -5.04 33.39 28.97
CA ILE A 10 -3.74 32.77 28.68
C ILE A 10 -3.54 31.64 29.70
N ARG A 11 -3.55 30.39 29.24
CA ARG A 11 -3.18 29.23 30.06
C ARG A 11 -1.65 29.21 30.22
N ASN A 12 -1.19 29.47 31.44
CA ASN A 12 0.18 29.22 31.87
C ASN A 12 0.46 27.72 31.83
N THR A 13 1.26 27.29 30.85
CA THR A 13 1.78 25.92 30.79
C THR A 13 2.85 25.75 31.86
N THR A 14 2.60 24.83 32.79
CA THR A 14 3.42 24.57 33.96
C THR A 14 4.76 23.93 33.60
N ARG A 15 5.78 24.44 34.29
CA ARG A 15 7.21 24.14 34.24
C ARG A 15 7.53 22.77 34.85
N ALA A 16 7.08 21.68 34.24
CA ALA A 16 7.35 20.32 34.74
C ALA A 16 7.95 19.34 33.70
N GLU A 17 8.13 19.77 32.45
CA GLU A 17 8.54 18.87 31.35
C GLU A 17 9.84 19.31 30.66
N ARG A 18 10.83 19.77 31.45
CA ARG A 18 12.18 20.13 30.95
C ARG A 18 13.32 19.30 31.56
N GLN A 19 13.04 18.12 32.12
CA GLN A 19 14.06 17.27 32.75
C GLN A 19 14.29 15.90 32.09
N SER A 20 13.61 15.57 30.97
CA SER A 20 13.77 14.26 30.31
C SER A 20 14.85 14.22 29.20
N TRP A 21 15.30 15.38 28.71
CA TRP A 21 16.11 15.43 27.48
C TRP A 21 17.63 15.37 27.69
N THR A 22 18.14 15.54 28.91
CA THR A 22 19.59 15.57 29.18
C THR A 22 20.20 14.20 29.46
N LYS A 23 19.42 13.13 29.65
CA LYS A 23 19.96 11.78 29.90
C LYS A 23 20.33 10.99 28.64
N TRP A 24 19.83 11.38 27.46
CA TRP A 24 20.13 10.69 26.21
C TRP A 24 21.43 11.14 25.54
N PHE A 25 21.91 12.36 25.82
CA PHE A 25 23.15 12.85 25.21
C PHE A 25 24.43 12.22 25.81
N ALA A 26 24.36 11.63 27.01
CA ALA A 26 25.52 10.98 27.63
C ALA A 26 25.87 9.60 27.03
N VAL A 27 24.94 8.96 26.31
CA VAL A 27 25.19 7.64 25.68
C VAL A 27 25.84 7.77 24.30
N LEU A 28 25.66 8.90 23.61
CA LEU A 28 26.23 9.11 22.27
C LEU A 28 27.72 9.49 22.26
N VAL A 29 28.29 9.99 23.36
CA VAL A 29 29.71 10.37 23.41
C VAL A 29 30.63 9.21 23.81
N ALA A 30 30.10 8.16 24.47
CA ALA A 30 30.88 6.97 24.84
C ALA A 30 30.98 5.91 23.71
N GLY A 31 30.13 5.97 22.69
CA GLY A 31 30.13 5.01 21.57
C GLY A 31 31.11 5.31 20.44
N VAL A 32 31.65 6.53 20.35
CA VAL A 32 32.50 6.97 19.22
C VAL A 32 33.97 6.60 19.40
N VAL A 33 34.39 6.07 20.56
CA VAL A 33 35.79 5.71 20.82
C VAL A 33 36.10 4.22 20.55
N ILE A 34 35.09 3.39 20.23
CA ILE A 34 35.27 1.95 19.95
C ILE A 34 34.97 1.63 18.48
N LEU A 35 35.52 2.39 17.53
CA LEU A 35 35.46 2.03 16.10
C LEU A 35 36.73 2.46 15.33
N ALA A 36 37.85 2.66 16.04
CA ALA A 36 39.16 2.93 15.46
C ALA A 36 40.14 1.73 15.61
N GLY A 37 39.62 0.50 15.72
CA GLY A 37 40.41 -0.65 16.18
C GLY A 37 40.14 -1.98 15.49
N ILE A 38 39.69 -2.01 14.23
CA ILE A 38 39.67 -3.26 13.44
C ILE A 38 40.26 -3.00 12.05
N ALA A 39 41.55 -2.69 12.04
CA ALA A 39 42.41 -2.95 10.90
C ALA A 39 43.05 -4.33 11.12
N PHE A 40 42.37 -5.39 10.70
CA PHE A 40 42.94 -6.74 10.67
C PHE A 40 42.51 -7.44 9.38
N THR A 41 43.44 -7.40 8.41
CA THR A 41 43.83 -8.53 7.55
C THR A 41 42.82 -9.67 7.40
N ALA A 42 42.11 -9.70 6.27
CA ALA A 42 41.65 -10.94 5.67
C ALA A 42 42.30 -11.08 4.29
N ALA A 43 43.18 -12.07 4.23
CA ALA A 43 43.98 -12.48 3.11
C ALA A 43 43.15 -12.78 1.86
N ARG A 44 43.75 -12.45 0.72
CA ARG A 44 43.65 -13.12 -0.57
C ARG A 44 43.08 -14.55 -0.47
N LEU A 45 41.82 -14.72 -0.85
CA LEU A 45 41.35 -15.93 -1.49
C LEU A 45 41.11 -15.59 -2.95
N GLY A 46 41.98 -16.11 -3.81
CA GLY A 46 41.80 -16.09 -5.25
C GLY A 46 40.58 -16.92 -5.62
N VAL A 47 39.43 -16.28 -5.70
CA VAL A 47 38.25 -16.85 -6.34
C VAL A 47 38.43 -16.64 -7.84
N SER A 48 38.74 -17.74 -8.53
CA SER A 48 38.77 -17.80 -9.98
C SER A 48 37.37 -17.50 -10.53
N LEU A 49 37.19 -16.32 -11.12
CA LEU A 49 35.99 -16.00 -11.91
C LEU A 49 35.96 -16.93 -13.13
N GLN A 50 35.18 -18.00 -13.05
CA GLN A 50 34.72 -18.70 -14.24
C GLN A 50 33.71 -17.80 -14.95
N THR A 51 34.10 -17.30 -16.12
CA THR A 51 33.20 -16.62 -17.05
C THR A 51 32.09 -17.58 -17.46
N PRO A 52 30.80 -17.22 -17.30
CA PRO A 52 29.71 -18.06 -17.76
C PRO A 52 29.76 -18.16 -19.29
N THR A 53 29.94 -19.38 -19.77
CA THR A 53 29.88 -19.75 -21.18
C THR A 53 28.46 -19.45 -21.69
N LYS A 54 28.38 -18.61 -22.72
CA LYS A 54 27.17 -18.28 -23.47
C LYS A 54 26.44 -19.59 -23.86
N PRO A 55 25.19 -19.83 -23.43
CA PRO A 55 24.42 -20.96 -23.93
C PRO A 55 24.19 -20.77 -25.43
N ALA A 56 24.45 -21.84 -26.18
CA ALA A 56 24.19 -21.90 -27.61
C ALA A 56 22.69 -21.69 -27.88
N ASP A 57 22.40 -20.83 -28.85
CA ASP A 57 21.07 -20.63 -29.42
C ASP A 57 20.52 -21.98 -29.89
N ALA A 58 19.60 -22.56 -29.11
CA ALA A 58 18.76 -23.64 -29.57
C ALA A 58 17.61 -23.01 -30.38
N ASP A 59 17.70 -23.16 -31.69
CA ASP A 59 16.67 -22.81 -32.67
C ASP A 59 15.43 -23.69 -32.43
N ILE A 60 14.53 -23.24 -31.56
CA ILE A 60 13.26 -23.90 -31.30
C ILE A 60 12.24 -23.34 -32.30
N GLN A 61 12.02 -24.08 -33.39
CA GLN A 61 10.93 -23.80 -34.31
C GLN A 61 9.57 -23.95 -33.60
N PRO A 62 8.69 -22.93 -33.62
CA PRO A 62 7.35 -23.04 -33.06
C PRO A 62 6.51 -23.99 -33.93
N GLN A 63 6.21 -25.19 -33.42
CA GLN A 63 5.17 -26.03 -34.02
C GLN A 63 3.81 -25.41 -33.72
N VAL A 64 3.19 -24.87 -34.76
CA VAL A 64 1.80 -24.37 -34.73
C VAL A 64 0.87 -25.57 -34.62
N PHE A 65 0.41 -25.87 -33.40
CA PHE A 65 -0.61 -26.89 -33.17
C PHE A 65 -2.00 -26.28 -33.46
N ILE A 66 -2.52 -26.54 -34.66
CA ILE A 66 -3.88 -26.14 -35.05
C ILE A 66 -4.84 -27.13 -34.38
N VAL A 67 -5.56 -26.67 -33.35
CA VAL A 67 -6.66 -27.45 -32.75
C VAL A 67 -7.88 -27.34 -33.67
N PRO A 68 -8.42 -28.46 -34.20
CA PRO A 68 -9.64 -28.43 -34.97
C PRO A 68 -10.81 -27.99 -34.07
N GLN A 69 -11.48 -26.92 -34.49
CA GLN A 69 -12.62 -26.34 -33.81
C GLN A 69 -13.84 -27.23 -34.09
N SER A 70 -14.12 -28.19 -33.20
CA SER A 70 -15.34 -29.00 -33.26
C SER A 70 -16.55 -28.13 -32.97
N GLU A 71 -17.44 -28.03 -33.95
CA GLU A 71 -18.75 -27.41 -33.84
C GLU A 71 -19.58 -28.12 -32.76
N LEU A 72 -19.94 -27.38 -31.71
CA LEU A 72 -20.89 -27.83 -30.70
C LEU A 72 -22.32 -27.68 -31.25
N PRO A 73 -23.16 -28.74 -31.21
CA PRO A 73 -24.55 -28.63 -31.62
C PRO A 73 -25.31 -27.73 -30.65
N ALA A 74 -26.14 -26.84 -31.20
CA ALA A 74 -27.03 -25.97 -30.46
C ALA A 74 -28.07 -26.82 -29.68
N VAL A 75 -27.85 -26.98 -28.38
CA VAL A 75 -28.83 -27.58 -27.46
C VAL A 75 -29.79 -26.49 -27.02
N THR A 76 -30.99 -26.47 -27.61
CA THR A 76 -32.12 -25.67 -27.14
C THR A 76 -32.67 -26.30 -25.86
N VAL A 77 -32.32 -25.74 -24.71
CA VAL A 77 -32.91 -26.13 -23.41
C VAL A 77 -34.19 -25.33 -23.19
N PRO A 78 -35.37 -25.97 -23.08
CA PRO A 78 -36.60 -25.27 -22.70
C PRO A 78 -36.53 -24.86 -21.23
N MET A 79 -36.69 -23.55 -20.98
CA MET A 79 -36.80 -22.96 -19.63
C MET A 79 -38.11 -23.41 -18.96
N PRO A 80 -38.07 -24.07 -17.79
CA PRO A 80 -39.25 -24.20 -16.94
C PRO A 80 -39.49 -22.86 -16.22
N GLN A 81 -40.63 -22.23 -16.47
CA GLN A 81 -41.10 -21.08 -15.69
C GLN A 81 -41.42 -21.53 -14.26
N LYS A 82 -40.45 -21.32 -13.36
CA LYS A 82 -40.64 -21.51 -11.92
C LYS A 82 -41.49 -20.36 -11.37
N LYS A 83 -42.72 -20.70 -11.02
CA LYS A 83 -43.69 -19.88 -10.28
C LYS A 83 -43.04 -19.37 -8.99
N VAL A 84 -42.75 -18.07 -8.94
CA VAL A 84 -42.21 -17.39 -7.77
C VAL A 84 -43.32 -17.25 -6.74
N ALA A 85 -43.30 -18.10 -5.71
CA ALA A 85 -44.04 -17.86 -4.48
C ALA A 85 -43.29 -16.78 -3.70
N SER A 86 -43.94 -15.64 -3.50
CA SER A 86 -43.50 -14.57 -2.59
C SER A 86 -43.29 -15.14 -1.18
N GLN A 87 -42.04 -15.42 -0.85
CA GLN A 87 -41.63 -15.59 0.54
C GLN A 87 -41.36 -14.21 1.12
N ALA A 88 -42.06 -13.92 2.22
CA ALA A 88 -41.92 -12.71 2.99
C ALA A 88 -40.44 -12.47 3.33
N SER A 89 -39.93 -11.33 2.84
CA SER A 89 -38.61 -10.83 3.14
C SER A 89 -38.54 -10.46 4.62
N ASN A 90 -37.91 -11.33 5.42
CA ASN A 90 -37.42 -10.94 6.73
C ASN A 90 -36.21 -10.03 6.49
N ASN A 91 -36.47 -8.72 6.42
CA ASN A 91 -35.46 -7.67 6.39
C ASN A 91 -34.66 -7.71 7.70
N ILE A 92 -33.72 -8.64 7.80
CA ILE A 92 -32.60 -8.54 8.72
C ILE A 92 -31.71 -7.48 8.09
N THR A 93 -31.94 -6.22 8.46
CA THR A 93 -30.98 -5.15 8.20
C THR A 93 -29.66 -5.60 8.82
N PRO A 94 -28.63 -5.96 8.04
CA PRO A 94 -27.33 -6.25 8.64
C PRO A 94 -26.94 -4.98 9.38
N ALA A 95 -26.71 -5.10 10.68
CA ALA A 95 -26.26 -3.98 11.50
C ALA A 95 -25.06 -3.37 10.78
N SER A 96 -25.29 -2.19 10.20
CA SER A 96 -24.30 -1.40 9.49
C SER A 96 -23.23 -1.07 10.52
N VAL A 97 -22.20 -1.91 10.56
CA VAL A 97 -21.01 -1.66 11.36
C VAL A 97 -20.42 -0.40 10.76
N ALA A 98 -20.58 0.72 11.46
CA ALA A 98 -20.12 2.02 11.01
C ALA A 98 -18.66 1.90 10.54
N GLU A 99 -18.49 2.00 9.22
CA GLU A 99 -17.19 2.07 8.56
C GLU A 99 -16.56 3.38 9.04
N GLN A 100 -15.52 3.29 9.87
CA GLN A 100 -14.88 4.47 10.43
C GLN A 100 -13.95 5.04 9.37
N VAL A 101 -14.49 5.88 8.51
CA VAL A 101 -13.73 6.55 7.46
C VAL A 101 -12.84 7.62 8.09
N GLN A 102 -11.53 7.44 7.99
CA GLN A 102 -10.55 8.45 8.43
C GLN A 102 -10.01 9.19 7.22
N THR A 103 -10.01 10.52 7.24
CA THR A 103 -9.57 11.36 6.11
C THR A 103 -8.38 12.23 6.52
N VAL A 104 -7.35 12.26 5.68
CA VAL A 104 -6.13 13.08 5.84
C VAL A 104 -5.84 13.79 4.53
N SER A 105 -5.52 15.09 4.57
CA SER A 105 -5.25 15.89 3.37
C SER A 105 -3.90 16.60 3.49
N MET A 106 -3.09 16.53 2.43
CA MET A 106 -1.75 17.14 2.34
C MET A 106 -1.31 17.21 0.87
N ASN A 107 -0.57 18.26 0.49
CA ASN A 107 -0.03 18.41 -0.88
C ASN A 107 -1.07 18.27 -2.00
N ASN A 108 -2.28 18.81 -1.80
CA ASN A 108 -3.45 18.66 -2.70
C ASN A 108 -3.94 17.23 -2.91
N VAL A 109 -3.46 16.28 -2.11
CA VAL A 109 -3.93 14.90 -2.08
C VAL A 109 -4.75 14.69 -0.82
N THR A 110 -5.95 14.13 -0.99
CA THR A 110 -6.77 13.71 0.15
C THR A 110 -6.86 12.20 0.17
N ALA A 111 -6.45 11.58 1.26
CA ALA A 111 -6.44 10.15 1.44
C ALA A 111 -7.50 9.76 2.49
N GLN A 112 -8.24 8.69 2.23
CA GLN A 112 -9.31 8.18 3.07
C GLN A 112 -9.12 6.69 3.32
N LEU A 113 -8.90 6.31 4.58
CA LEU A 113 -8.87 4.90 4.97
C LEU A 113 -10.31 4.40 5.14
N ARG A 114 -10.67 3.37 4.36
CA ARG A 114 -12.01 2.76 4.36
C ARG A 114 -12.06 1.52 5.25
N SER A 115 -11.15 0.58 5.01
CA SER A 115 -11.11 -0.70 5.70
C SER A 115 -9.67 -1.12 5.99
N VAL A 116 -9.49 -1.86 7.09
CA VAL A 116 -8.24 -2.58 7.40
C VAL A 116 -8.64 -3.93 8.00
N GLY A 117 -8.10 -5.00 7.44
CA GLY A 117 -8.41 -6.37 7.83
C GLY A 117 -7.23 -7.32 7.63
N ILE A 118 -7.43 -8.58 7.99
CA ILE A 118 -6.46 -9.66 7.74
C ILE A 118 -7.21 -10.76 6.97
N VAL A 119 -6.71 -11.10 5.78
CA VAL A 119 -7.29 -12.12 4.90
C VAL A 119 -6.17 -13.08 4.50
N GLY A 120 -6.31 -14.36 4.83
CA GLY A 120 -5.32 -15.38 4.43
C GLY A 120 -3.90 -15.13 4.97
N GLY A 121 -3.75 -14.45 6.10
CA GLY A 121 -2.44 -14.10 6.67
C GLY A 121 -1.79 -12.83 6.10
N VAL A 122 -2.47 -12.15 5.16
CA VAL A 122 -2.06 -10.85 4.62
C VAL A 122 -2.91 -9.77 5.27
N ALA A 123 -2.28 -8.71 5.75
CA ALA A 123 -3.02 -7.52 6.17
C ALA A 123 -3.43 -6.75 4.92
N GLU A 124 -4.71 -6.44 4.78
CA GLU A 124 -5.23 -5.66 3.66
C GLU A 124 -5.73 -4.30 4.17
N ALA A 125 -5.47 -3.24 3.41
CA ALA A 125 -6.01 -1.91 3.67
C ALA A 125 -6.58 -1.30 2.39
N ASP A 126 -7.85 -0.88 2.44
CA ASP A 126 -8.48 -0.14 1.34
C ASP A 126 -8.37 1.37 1.61
N VAL A 127 -7.65 2.08 0.75
CA VAL A 127 -7.41 3.52 0.85
C VAL A 127 -7.89 4.22 -0.43
N CYS A 128 -8.78 5.20 -0.29
CA CYS A 128 -9.20 6.05 -1.39
C CYS A 128 -8.42 7.35 -1.43
N LEU A 129 -7.85 7.69 -2.57
CA LEU A 129 -7.03 8.86 -2.82
C LEU A 129 -7.75 9.79 -3.78
N HIS A 130 -7.81 11.08 -3.43
CA HIS A 130 -8.10 12.18 -4.34
C HIS A 130 -6.77 12.71 -4.86
N LEU A 131 -6.42 12.33 -6.08
CA LEU A 131 -5.15 12.60 -6.75
C LEU A 131 -5.13 14.01 -7.37
N PRO A 132 -3.96 14.62 -7.59
CA PRO A 132 -3.86 15.98 -8.12
C PRO A 132 -4.21 16.05 -9.62
N SER A 133 -4.17 14.91 -10.33
CA SER A 133 -4.53 14.79 -11.73
C SER A 133 -4.99 13.36 -12.06
N ASN A 134 -5.58 13.18 -13.25
CA ASN A 134 -5.99 11.88 -13.77
C ASN A 134 -4.81 11.09 -14.37
N ALA A 135 -3.57 11.54 -14.19
CA ALA A 135 -2.41 10.75 -14.59
C ALA A 135 -2.40 9.40 -13.87
N ASP A 136 -1.64 8.44 -14.38
CA ASP A 136 -1.47 7.18 -13.69
C ASP A 136 -0.49 7.36 -12.53
N TRP A 137 -0.96 7.10 -11.32
CA TRP A 137 -0.25 7.34 -10.06
C TRP A 137 -0.15 5.99 -9.35
N LEU A 138 1.08 5.64 -8.99
CA LEU A 138 1.45 4.44 -8.25
C LEU A 138 1.71 4.85 -6.80
N PRO A 139 0.73 4.68 -5.89
CA PRO A 139 0.95 4.93 -4.48
C PRO A 139 1.83 3.84 -3.86
N GLU A 140 2.72 4.27 -2.98
CA GLU A 140 3.43 3.38 -2.08
C GLU A 140 2.88 3.51 -0.68
N ALA A 141 2.76 2.37 0.01
CA ALA A 141 2.18 2.32 1.34
C ALA A 141 3.03 1.45 2.27
N ARG A 142 2.98 1.82 3.54
CA ARG A 142 3.66 1.16 4.64
C ARG A 142 2.69 0.99 5.80
N MET A 143 2.76 -0.15 6.46
CA MET A 143 2.01 -0.44 7.68
C MET A 143 2.97 -0.56 8.86
N THR A 144 2.65 0.09 9.97
CA THR A 144 3.38 -0.09 11.24
C THR A 144 2.52 -0.85 12.23
N VAL A 145 3.00 -2.00 12.70
CA VAL A 145 2.34 -2.83 13.73
C VAL A 145 3.33 -3.15 14.83
N ALA A 146 2.96 -2.86 16.08
CA ALA A 146 3.83 -3.09 17.25
C ALA A 146 5.25 -2.48 17.10
N GLY A 147 5.36 -1.34 16.40
CA GLY A 147 6.63 -0.64 16.13
C GLY A 147 7.42 -1.16 14.92
N ASN A 148 7.02 -2.28 14.31
CA ASN A 148 7.64 -2.80 13.10
C ASN A 148 6.96 -2.21 11.86
N ALA A 149 7.77 -1.66 10.95
CA ALA A 149 7.31 -1.15 9.67
C ALA A 149 7.40 -2.24 8.60
N ILE A 150 6.31 -2.40 7.84
CA ILE A 150 6.14 -3.40 6.79
C ILE A 150 5.71 -2.64 5.53
N GLU A 151 6.49 -2.70 4.47
CA GLU A 151 6.11 -2.12 3.18
C GLU A 151 5.04 -2.99 2.51
N ALA A 152 4.14 -2.37 1.75
CA ALA A 152 3.17 -3.10 0.95
C ALA A 152 3.90 -3.93 -0.12
N ASP A 153 3.57 -5.20 -0.25
CA ASP A 153 4.11 -6.08 -1.30
C ASP A 153 3.22 -6.14 -2.54
N SER A 154 1.97 -5.69 -2.38
CA SER A 154 0.95 -5.73 -3.39
C SER A 154 0.07 -4.48 -3.32
N MET A 155 -0.34 -4.02 -4.48
CA MET A 155 -1.24 -2.89 -4.66
C MET A 155 -2.19 -3.21 -5.81
N GLN A 156 -3.49 -3.06 -5.57
CA GLN A 156 -4.52 -3.25 -6.58
C GLN A 156 -5.47 -2.05 -6.62
N LEU A 157 -5.71 -1.50 -7.81
CA LEU A 157 -6.77 -0.53 -8.02
C LEU A 157 -8.13 -1.23 -7.94
N LEU A 158 -8.97 -0.81 -7.01
CA LEU A 158 -10.34 -1.29 -6.90
C LEU A 158 -11.14 -0.85 -8.13
N ASP A 159 -11.96 -1.75 -8.67
CA ASP A 159 -12.75 -1.54 -9.89
C ASP A 159 -11.93 -1.12 -11.11
N ALA A 160 -10.71 -1.64 -11.27
CA ALA A 160 -9.83 -1.36 -12.41
C ALA A 160 -10.44 -1.69 -13.79
N LYS A 161 -11.46 -2.56 -13.86
CA LYS A 161 -12.16 -2.86 -15.13
C LYS A 161 -13.10 -1.75 -15.58
N ASN A 162 -13.45 -0.83 -14.69
CA ASN A 162 -14.31 0.30 -15.01
C ASN A 162 -13.45 1.47 -15.55
N PRO A 163 -13.64 1.91 -16.80
CA PRO A 163 -12.84 3.01 -17.37
C PRO A 163 -13.00 4.31 -16.57
N ALA A 164 -14.17 4.54 -15.97
CA ALA A 164 -14.40 5.73 -15.13
C ALA A 164 -13.47 5.78 -13.91
N THR A 165 -12.99 4.63 -13.42
CA THR A 165 -12.01 4.57 -12.31
C THR A 165 -10.66 5.14 -12.75
N TYR A 166 -10.19 4.80 -13.95
CA TYR A 166 -8.93 5.34 -14.49
C TYR A 166 -9.03 6.81 -14.87
N GLU A 167 -10.18 7.25 -15.35
CA GLU A 167 -10.40 8.66 -15.72
C GLU A 167 -10.68 9.56 -14.51
N SER A 168 -10.91 8.98 -13.33
CA SER A 168 -11.19 9.70 -12.09
C SER A 168 -9.91 10.05 -11.33
N SER A 169 -9.88 11.23 -10.73
CA SER A 169 -8.88 11.60 -9.71
C SER A 169 -9.16 10.95 -8.36
N ASN A 170 -10.39 10.48 -8.12
CA ASN A 170 -10.74 9.67 -6.95
C ASN A 170 -10.55 8.19 -7.28
N ARG A 171 -9.50 7.58 -6.72
CA ARG A 171 -9.15 6.18 -6.94
C ARG A 171 -8.97 5.46 -5.62
N CYS A 172 -9.47 4.24 -5.50
CA CYS A 172 -9.30 3.43 -4.29
C CYS A 172 -8.35 2.28 -4.56
N TYR A 173 -7.37 2.10 -3.68
CA TYR A 173 -6.36 1.08 -3.78
C TYR A 173 -6.49 0.12 -2.60
N ARG A 174 -6.30 -1.16 -2.87
CA ARG A 174 -6.10 -2.20 -1.87
C ARG A 174 -4.62 -2.49 -1.77
N PHE A 175 -4.05 -2.28 -0.59
CA PHE A 175 -2.67 -2.62 -0.28
C PHE A 175 -2.64 -3.93 0.50
N GLY A 176 -1.77 -4.85 0.10
CA GLY A 176 -1.44 -6.04 0.87
C GLY A 176 -0.10 -5.87 1.58
N PHE A 177 -0.08 -6.27 2.85
CA PHE A 177 1.11 -6.24 3.70
C PHE A 177 1.38 -7.67 4.17
N PRO A 178 2.55 -8.24 3.84
CA PRO A 178 2.88 -9.61 4.23
C PRO A 178 3.19 -9.61 5.72
N ILE A 179 2.26 -10.13 6.52
CA ILE A 179 2.50 -10.26 7.94
C ILE A 179 3.27 -11.57 8.15
N GLN A 180 4.58 -11.47 8.33
CA GLN A 180 5.36 -12.58 8.85
C GLN A 180 5.08 -12.72 10.34
N LEU A 181 3.98 -13.38 10.67
CA LEU A 181 3.68 -13.83 12.02
C LEU A 181 4.75 -14.87 12.36
N GLY A 182 5.82 -14.46 13.05
CA GLY A 182 6.90 -15.34 13.52
C GLY A 182 6.44 -16.32 14.62
N GLY A 183 5.27 -16.95 14.44
CA GLY A 183 4.53 -17.72 15.43
C GLY A 183 3.59 -16.90 16.31
N GLU A 184 3.73 -15.57 16.34
CA GLU A 184 2.87 -14.70 17.14
C GLU A 184 1.64 -14.25 16.33
N SER A 185 0.46 -14.63 16.79
CA SER A 185 -0.81 -14.15 16.23
C SER A 185 -1.00 -12.67 16.58
N ILE A 186 -1.23 -11.82 15.57
CA ILE A 186 -1.61 -10.42 15.81
C ILE A 186 -2.99 -10.42 16.49
N ALA A 187 -3.04 -9.88 17.71
CA ALA A 187 -4.29 -9.75 18.44
C ALA A 187 -5.26 -8.83 17.69
N VAL A 188 -6.55 -9.17 17.73
CA VAL A 188 -7.67 -8.47 17.05
C VAL A 188 -7.82 -7.00 17.45
N ASN A 189 -7.08 -6.49 18.43
CA ASN A 189 -7.11 -5.08 18.84
C ASN A 189 -5.73 -4.41 18.80
N THR A 190 -4.79 -4.98 18.05
CA THR A 190 -3.46 -4.39 17.90
C THR A 190 -3.59 -3.07 17.12
N PRO A 191 -3.06 -1.95 17.64
CA PRO A 191 -3.05 -0.69 16.92
C PRO A 191 -2.11 -0.79 15.72
N VAL A 192 -2.60 -0.28 14.60
CA VAL A 192 -1.96 -0.30 13.29
C VAL A 192 -1.93 1.12 12.77
N GLN A 193 -0.78 1.49 12.19
CA GLN A 193 -0.68 2.72 11.43
C GLN A 193 -0.52 2.40 9.95
N VAL A 194 -1.46 2.80 9.12
CA VAL A 194 -1.35 2.70 7.66
C VAL A 194 -0.89 4.05 7.14
N THR A 195 0.20 4.07 6.37
CA THR A 195 0.78 5.29 5.82
C THR A 195 0.93 5.14 4.32
N VAL A 196 0.29 6.01 3.54
CA VAL A 196 0.69 6.20 2.13
C VAL A 196 1.91 7.12 2.15
N THR A 197 3.07 6.59 1.73
CA THR A 197 4.38 7.24 1.91
C THR A 197 4.68 8.19 0.78
N ARG A 198 4.40 7.80 -0.47
CA ARG A 198 4.60 8.64 -1.65
C ARG A 198 3.66 8.24 -2.78
N LEU A 199 3.43 9.17 -3.71
CA LEU A 199 2.79 8.91 -4.99
C LEU A 199 3.81 9.12 -6.10
N VAL A 200 3.99 8.11 -6.96
CA VAL A 200 4.88 8.20 -8.11
C VAL A 200 4.03 8.19 -9.36
N LYS A 201 4.13 9.24 -10.18
CA LYS A 201 3.47 9.26 -11.48
C LYS A 201 4.16 8.24 -12.39
N SER A 202 3.40 7.28 -12.93
CA SER A 202 3.97 6.34 -13.89
C SER A 202 4.47 7.14 -15.10
N LEU A 203 5.67 6.78 -15.56
CA LEU A 203 6.19 7.39 -16.76
C LEU A 203 5.32 6.92 -17.92
N PRO A 204 5.01 7.80 -18.89
CA PRO A 204 4.43 7.33 -20.13
C PRO A 204 5.34 6.23 -20.67
N GLU A 205 4.76 5.11 -21.10
CA GLU A 205 5.47 4.05 -21.81
C GLU A 205 6.07 4.67 -23.07
N VAL A 206 7.29 5.17 -22.95
CA VAL A 206 8.10 5.58 -24.09
C VAL A 206 8.61 4.30 -24.71
N SER A 207 8.44 4.16 -26.03
CA SER A 207 9.02 3.04 -26.75
C SER A 207 10.52 2.92 -26.40
N PRO A 208 11.07 1.71 -26.20
CA PRO A 208 12.48 1.54 -25.87
C PRO A 208 13.42 2.22 -26.89
N GLU A 209 12.98 2.36 -28.13
CA GLU A 209 13.72 3.07 -29.19
C GLU A 209 13.74 4.60 -28.98
N GLN A 210 12.68 5.17 -28.41
CA GLN A 210 12.64 6.58 -28.01
C GLN A 210 13.43 6.83 -26.72
N ALA A 211 13.41 5.88 -25.78
CA ALA A 211 14.20 5.95 -24.55
C ALA A 211 15.71 5.94 -24.84
N ALA A 212 16.18 5.11 -25.78
CA ALA A 212 17.59 5.02 -26.16
C ALA A 212 18.14 6.33 -26.78
N ASN A 213 17.30 7.07 -27.48
CA ASN A 213 17.69 8.33 -28.13
C ASN A 213 17.56 9.55 -27.21
N ALA A 214 16.73 9.47 -26.16
CA ALA A 214 16.43 10.62 -25.32
C ALA A 214 17.51 10.95 -24.28
N GLY A 215 18.42 10.01 -23.94
CA GLY A 215 19.59 10.26 -23.07
C GLY A 215 19.28 10.85 -21.67
N ALA A 216 18.01 11.00 -21.31
CA ALA A 216 17.56 11.71 -20.13
C ALA A 216 16.75 10.75 -19.26
N ALA A 217 17.23 10.55 -18.03
CA ALA A 217 16.46 9.90 -16.99
C ALA A 217 15.25 10.79 -16.65
N THR A 218 14.10 10.51 -17.27
CA THR A 218 12.83 11.13 -16.88
C THR A 218 12.48 10.61 -15.50
N THR A 219 12.78 11.40 -14.48
CA THR A 219 12.31 11.12 -13.13
C THR A 219 10.82 11.46 -13.11
N GLY A 220 9.97 10.47 -12.84
CA GLY A 220 8.52 10.71 -12.71
C GLY A 220 8.23 11.78 -11.67
N GLU A 221 7.11 12.49 -11.83
CA GLU A 221 6.63 13.42 -10.81
C GLU A 221 6.36 12.64 -9.52
N VAL A 222 6.99 13.05 -8.41
CA VAL A 222 6.82 12.42 -7.10
C VAL A 222 6.15 13.41 -6.15
N VAL A 223 5.08 12.95 -5.50
CA VAL A 223 4.44 13.68 -4.39
C VAL A 223 4.70 12.91 -3.11
N GLU A 224 5.51 13.49 -2.23
CA GLU A 224 5.84 12.90 -0.93
C GLU A 224 4.68 13.06 0.06
N GLY A 225 4.42 11.98 0.81
CA GLY A 225 3.53 11.95 1.97
C GLY A 225 4.23 12.45 3.25
N PRO A 226 3.74 12.11 4.47
CA PRO A 226 2.95 10.90 4.80
C PRO A 226 1.44 11.13 5.04
N TRP A 227 0.57 10.37 4.36
CA TRP A 227 -0.86 10.29 4.75
C TRP A 227 -1.04 9.12 5.72
N THR A 228 -1.01 9.41 7.02
CA THR A 228 -1.01 8.41 8.10
C THR A 228 -2.39 8.27 8.75
N PHE A 229 -2.85 7.04 8.91
CA PHE A 229 -4.09 6.67 9.57
C PHE A 229 -3.78 5.75 10.74
N THR A 230 -4.48 5.89 11.86
CA THR A 230 -4.32 5.00 13.02
C THR A 230 -5.62 4.28 13.28
N THR A 231 -5.60 2.95 13.21
CA THR A 231 -6.78 2.10 13.42
C THR A 231 -6.38 0.83 14.16
N ASN A 232 -7.36 0.00 14.51
CA ASN A 232 -7.12 -1.37 14.94
C ASN A 232 -7.54 -2.32 13.81
N PHE A 233 -6.95 -3.52 13.76
CA PHE A 233 -7.45 -4.58 12.89
C PHE A 233 -8.91 -4.88 13.20
N ARG A 234 -9.74 -5.04 12.17
CA ARG A 234 -11.07 -5.63 12.33
C ARG A 234 -10.99 -7.06 11.82
N THR A 235 -11.48 -8.02 12.61
CA THR A 235 -11.79 -9.34 12.06
C THR A 235 -12.96 -9.16 11.11
N THR A 236 -12.70 -9.24 9.81
CA THR A 236 -13.75 -9.52 8.84
C THR A 236 -14.29 -10.90 9.22
N GLY A 237 -15.44 -10.92 9.92
CA GLY A 237 -16.07 -12.16 10.31
C GLY A 237 -16.21 -13.04 9.08
N THR A 238 -15.66 -14.25 9.15
CA THR A 238 -15.92 -15.31 8.17
C THR A 238 -17.43 -15.47 8.10
N GLN A 239 -18.04 -14.97 7.02
CA GLN A 239 -19.41 -15.36 6.65
C GLN A 239 -19.38 -16.77 6.07
#